data_AF-A0A0R1TPW5-F1
#
_entry.id   AF-A0A0R1TPW5-F1
#
_cell.length_a   1.000
_cell.length_b   1.000
_cell.length_c   1.000
_cell.angle_alpha   90.00
_cell.angle_beta   90.00
_cell.angle_gamma   90.00
#
_symmetry.space_group_name_H-M   'P 1'
#
loop_
_entity.id
_entity.type
_entity.pdbx_description
1 polymer ?
#
loop_
_entity_poly.entity_id
_entity_poly.type
_entity_poly.pdbx_seq_one_letter_code
_entity_poly.pdbx_strand_id
1 'polypeptide(L)' 'MSEDVFFNPGDSISSAFDFDNAYVAAQIYHRKAEKPVLVAKEKDGKAYFVFDEAAAIAQEHEEAKRYAVVKRLK' A
#
# COMPACT_ATOMS: atom_id res chain seq x y z
N MET A 1 -2.23 -17.65 4.50
CA MET A 1 -2.51 -16.58 5.47
C MET A 1 -2.67 -15.31 4.68
N SER A 2 -3.86 -14.68 4.71
CA SER A 2 -4.10 -13.39 4.04
C SER A 2 -3.94 -12.31 5.10
N GLU A 3 -2.92 -11.48 4.97
CA GLU A 3 -2.71 -10.35 5.89
C GLU A 3 -3.59 -9.17 5.44
N ASP A 4 -4.57 -8.84 6.28
CA ASP A 4 -5.32 -7.59 6.20
C ASP A 4 -4.55 -6.50 6.93
N VAL A 5 -4.51 -5.33 6.33
CA VAL A 5 -3.79 -4.15 6.80
C VAL A 5 -4.74 -2.96 6.76
N PHE A 6 -4.63 -2.07 7.75
CA PHE A 6 -5.48 -0.89 7.84
C PHE A 6 -4.64 0.32 7.41
N PHE A 7 -5.09 1.01 6.36
CA PHE A 7 -4.40 2.18 5.82
C PHE A 7 -5.35 3.35 5.64
N ASN A 8 -4.82 4.57 5.70
CA ASN A 8 -5.57 5.72 5.23
C ASN A 8 -5.31 5.95 3.74
N PRO A 9 -6.35 6.14 2.91
CA PRO A 9 -6.17 6.45 1.49
C PRO A 9 -5.38 7.76 1.27
N GLY A 10 -5.42 8.68 2.24
CA GLY A 10 -4.62 9.93 2.19
C GLY A 10 -3.10 9.72 2.30
N ASP A 11 -2.67 8.58 2.85
CA ASP A 11 -1.25 8.22 2.96
C ASP A 11 -0.76 7.37 1.78
N SER A 12 -1.66 7.06 0.83
CA SER A 12 -1.26 6.30 -0.34
C SER A 12 -0.25 7.07 -1.19
N ILE A 13 0.91 6.45 -1.41
CA ILE A 13 1.96 6.97 -2.30
C ILE A 13 1.42 7.01 -3.73
N SER A 14 0.65 5.98 -4.10
CA SER A 14 0.05 5.87 -5.42
C SER A 14 -1.19 4.99 -5.37
N SER A 15 -2.12 5.24 -6.29
CA SER A 15 -3.26 4.37 -6.56
C SER A 15 -3.36 4.10 -8.06
N ALA A 16 -3.60 2.85 -8.42
CA ALA A 16 -3.75 2.43 -9.81
C ALA A 16 -4.78 1.31 -9.93
N PHE A 17 -5.52 1.25 -11.04
CA PHE A 17 -6.46 0.16 -11.28
C PHE A 17 -5.78 -1.15 -11.70
N ASP A 18 -4.58 -1.05 -12.28
CA ASP A 18 -3.76 -2.18 -12.68
C ASP A 18 -2.66 -2.47 -11.65
N PHE A 19 -2.48 -3.76 -11.35
CA PHE A 19 -1.41 -4.21 -10.45
C PHE A 19 -0.03 -3.84 -10.97
N ASP A 20 0.19 -3.93 -12.29
CA ASP A 20 1.49 -3.65 -12.90
C ASP A 20 1.90 -2.19 -12.69
N ASN A 21 0.98 -1.25 -12.92
CA ASN A 21 1.19 0.17 -12.67
C ASN A 21 1.48 0.46 -11.19
N ALA A 22 0.71 -0.13 -10.27
CA ALA A 22 0.95 0.01 -8.84
C ALA A 22 2.32 -0.58 -8.44
N TYR A 23 2.70 -1.71 -9.02
CA TYR A 23 3.97 -2.37 -8.73
C TYR A 23 5.17 -1.58 -9.24
N VAL A 24 5.08 -1.00 -10.45
CA VAL A 24 6.11 -0.10 -10.98
C VAL A 24 6.25 1.14 -10.11
N ALA A 25 5.15 1.76 -9.71
CA ALA A 25 5.18 2.91 -8.79
C ALA A 25 5.83 2.54 -7.44
N ALA A 26 5.48 1.38 -6.89
CA ALA A 26 6.09 0.86 -5.67
C ALA A 26 7.60 0.65 -5.83
N GLN A 27 8.07 0.05 -6.93
CA GLN A 27 9.50 -0.12 -7.20
C GLN A 27 10.23 1.22 -7.30
N ILE A 28 9.65 2.20 -7.99
CA ILE A 28 10.25 3.53 -8.14
C ILE A 28 10.39 4.19 -6.78
N TYR A 29 9.34 4.15 -5.95
CA TYR A 29 9.38 4.74 -4.61
C TYR A 29 10.38 4.02 -3.71
N HIS A 30 10.36 2.68 -3.69
CA HIS A 30 11.32 1.87 -2.92
C HIS A 30 12.76 2.20 -3.30
N ARG A 31 13.08 2.32 -4.59
CA ARG A 31 14.42 2.71 -5.05
C ARG A 31 14.80 4.14 -4.69
N LYS A 32 13.82 5.06 -4.62
CA LYS A 32 14.07 6.47 -4.35
C LYS A 32 14.17 6.78 -2.85
N ALA A 33 13.36 6.11 -2.03
CA ALA A 33 13.28 6.33 -0.60
C ALA A 33 14.09 5.30 0.21
N GLU A 34 14.51 4.19 -0.42
CA GLU A 34 15.15 3.03 0.23
C GLU A 34 14.31 2.48 1.40
N LYS A 35 12.99 2.64 1.30
CA LYS A 35 12.04 2.23 2.33
C LYS A 35 11.21 1.04 1.87
N PRO A 36 10.88 0.12 2.79
CA PRO A 36 9.95 -0.96 2.49
C PRO A 36 8.58 -0.41 2.11
N VAL A 37 8.04 -0.89 1.00
CA VAL A 37 6.73 -0.51 0.48
C VAL A 37 5.84 -1.72 0.33
N LEU A 38 4.55 -1.50 0.38
CA LEU A 38 3.54 -2.53 0.26
C LEU A 38 2.47 -2.11 -0.73
N VAL A 39 2.07 -3.07 -1.55
CA VAL A 39 0.95 -2.96 -2.48
C VAL A 39 -0.23 -3.67 -1.85
N ALA A 40 -1.26 -2.92 -1.52
CA ALA A 40 -2.49 -3.42 -0.92
C ALA A 40 -3.70 -3.08 -1.80
N LYS A 41 -4.74 -3.88 -1.71
CA LYS A 41 -5.97 -3.74 -2.48
C LYS A 41 -7.15 -3.59 -1.53
N GLU A 42 -8.02 -2.61 -1.74
CA GLU A 42 -9.25 -2.54 -0.96
C GLU A 42 -10.10 -3.79 -1.19
N LYS A 43 -10.76 -4.27 -0.13
CA LYS A 43 -11.60 -5.48 -0.23
C LYS A 43 -12.77 -5.33 -1.22
N ASP A 44 -13.30 -4.10 -1.33
CA ASP A 44 -14.35 -3.70 -2.27
C ASP A 44 -13.80 -3.00 -3.54
N GLY A 45 -12.53 -2.62 -3.54
CA GLY A 45 -11.94 -1.80 -4.58
C GLY A 45 -11.35 -2.62 -5.72
N LYS A 46 -11.54 -2.12 -6.95
CA LYS A 46 -10.80 -2.60 -8.12
C LYS A 46 -9.37 -2.03 -8.18
N ALA A 47 -9.10 -0.97 -7.42
CA ALA A 47 -7.81 -0.29 -7.39
C ALA A 47 -6.83 -0.91 -6.39
N TYR A 48 -5.57 -0.89 -6.77
CA TYR A 48 -4.39 -1.19 -5.99
C TYR A 48 -3.81 0.11 -5.47
N PHE A 49 -3.34 0.08 -4.23
CA PHE A 49 -2.76 1.20 -3.54
C PHE A 49 -1.36 0.81 -3.06
N VAL A 50 -0.45 1.76 -3.14
CA VAL A 50 0.93 1.63 -2.70
C VAL A 50 1.10 2.45 -1.44
N PHE A 51 1.61 1.82 -0.38
CA PHE A 51 1.87 2.45 0.90
C PHE A 51 3.29 2.18 1.37
N ASP A 52 3.78 3.00 2.28
CA ASP A 52 5.04 2.78 2.99
C ASP A 52 4.81 1.88 4.22
N GLU A 53 5.68 0.90 4.46
CA GLU A 53 5.55 0.00 5.61
C GLU A 53 5.81 0.73 6.93
N ALA A 54 6.64 1.79 6.94
CA ALA A 54 6.89 2.57 8.16
C ALA A 54 5.71 3.52 8.48
N ALA A 55 5.03 4.04 7.47
CA ALA A 55 3.82 4.83 7.66
C ALA A 55 2.64 3.98 8.18
N ALA A 56 2.61 2.70 7.80
CA ALA A 56 1.64 1.72 8.30
C ALA A 56 1.62 1.59 9.83
N ILE A 57 2.81 1.60 10.46
CA ILE A 57 2.96 1.38 11.91
C ILE A 57 2.50 2.61 12.70
N ALA A 58 2.55 3.81 12.10
CA ALA A 58 2.19 5.05 12.78
C ALA A 58 0.67 5.34 12.79
N GLN A 59 -0.12 4.65 11.96
CA GLN A 59 -1.50 5.02 11.64
C GLN A 59 -2.60 4.18 12.31
N GLU A 60 -2.30 3.46 13.40
CA GLU A 60 -3.32 2.67 14.15
C GLU A 60 -4.51 3.49 14.70
N HIS A 61 -4.52 4.83 14.61
CA HIS A 61 -5.39 5.66 15.44
C HIS A 61 -6.53 6.47 14.78
N GLU A 62 -6.60 6.69 13.46
CA GLU A 62 -7.72 7.47 12.88
C GLU A 62 -8.14 6.94 11.49
N GLU A 63 -9.38 6.45 11.36
CA GLU A 63 -10.11 6.17 10.10
C GLU A 63 -9.50 5.18 9.06
N ALA A 64 -8.56 4.34 9.48
CA ALA A 64 -7.88 3.41 8.59
C ALA A 64 -8.84 2.40 7.93
N LYS A 65 -8.94 2.47 6.59
CA LYS A 65 -9.70 1.51 5.77
C LYS A 65 -8.96 0.18 5.69
N ARG A 66 -9.70 -0.91 5.53
CA ARG A 66 -9.13 -2.26 5.43
C ARG A 66 -8.72 -2.58 3.99
N TYR A 67 -7.44 -2.87 3.81
CA TYR A 67 -6.85 -3.34 2.57
C TYR A 67 -6.27 -4.74 2.75
N ALA A 68 -6.27 -5.54 1.70
CA ALA A 68 -5.60 -6.82 1.64
C ALA A 68 -4.22 -6.64 1.00
N VAL A 69 -3.15 -7.07 1.67
CA VAL A 69 -1.80 -7.00 1.09
C VAL A 69 -1.70 -7.98 -0.07
N VAL A 70 -1.31 -7.47 -1.24
CA VAL A 70 -1.04 -8.28 -2.43
C VAL A 70 0.45 -8.55 -2.57
N LYS A 71 1.29 -7.55 -2.29
CA LYS A 71 2.74 -7.66 -2.43
C LYS A 71 3.47 -6.76 -1.43
N ARG A 72 4.61 -7.22 -0.92
CA ARG A 72 5.57 -6.39 -0.19
C ARG A 72 6.88 -6.33 -0.96
N LEU A 73 7.49 -5.15 -1.01
CA LEU A 73 8.85 -4.94 -1.48
C LEU A 73 9.67 -4.46 -0.27
N LYS A 74 10.71 -5.22 0.05
CA LYS A 74 11.64 -4.96 1.15
C LYS A 74 13.03 -4.84 0.59
#